data_AF-A0A0R2CUD6-F1
#
_entry.id   AF-A0A0R2CUD6-F1
#
_cell.length_a   1.000
_cell.length_b   1.000
_cell.length_c   1.000
_cell.angle_alpha   90.00
_cell.angle_beta   90.00
_cell.angle_gamma   90.00
#
_symmetry.space_group_name_H-M   'P 1'
#
loop_
_entity.id
_entity.type
_entity.pdbx_description
1 polymer ?
#
loop_
_entity_poly.entity_id
_entity_poly.type
_entity_poly.pdbx_seq_one_letter_code
_entity_poly.pdbx_strand_id
1 'polypeptide(L)'
;MLDYAFIREFMLFINKSDTSTGPTEKEAINFAACYNISRRELGYIETLLFEADFITHKPICVEKRFVNLTPGILTAAGKNSLLTSKMILEVD
;
A
#
# COMPACT_ATOMS: atom_id res chain seq x y z
N MET A 1 -8.02 8.93 11.07
CA MET A 1 -6.83 8.39 11.75
C MET A 1 -6.20 7.39 10.80
N LEU A 2 -4.87 7.41 10.60
CA LEU A 2 -4.20 6.44 9.73
C LEU A 2 -4.26 5.07 10.39
N ASP A 3 -4.83 4.08 9.70
CA ASP A 3 -4.85 2.69 10.15
C ASP A 3 -3.50 2.04 9.80
N TYR A 4 -2.57 2.07 10.76
CA TYR A 4 -1.24 1.50 10.59
C TYR A 4 -1.25 -0.02 10.44
N ALA A 5 -2.28 -0.71 10.96
CA ALA A 5 -2.42 -2.15 10.77
C ALA A 5 -2.77 -2.45 9.30
N PHE A 6 -3.73 -1.73 8.73
CA PHE A 6 -4.04 -1.85 7.31
C PHE A 6 -2.83 -1.51 6.43
N ILE A 7 -2.12 -0.42 6.72
CA ILE A 7 -0.94 -0.01 5.93
C ILE A 7 0.11 -1.11 5.90
N ARG A 8 0.41 -1.73 7.05
CA ARG A 8 1.36 -2.84 7.14
C ARG A 8 0.91 -4.02 6.30
N GLU A 9 -0.35 -4.44 6.44
CA GLU A 9 -0.89 -5.58 5.68
C GLU A 9 -0.94 -5.28 4.18
N PHE A 10 -1.24 -4.04 3.79
CA PHE A 10 -1.25 -3.61 2.40
C PHE A 10 0.16 -3.63 1.79
N MET A 11 1.17 -3.16 2.52
CA MET A 11 2.57 -3.26 2.08
C MET A 11 3.04 -4.71 1.97
N LEU A 12 2.64 -5.59 2.88
CA LEU A 12 2.90 -7.03 2.78
C LEU A 12 2.22 -7.67 1.58
N PHE A 13 0.98 -7.28 1.28
CA PHE A 13 0.25 -7.70 0.10
C PHE A 13 0.99 -7.29 -1.19
N ILE A 14 1.43 -6.02 -1.30
CA ILE A 14 2.22 -5.54 -2.44
C ILE A 14 3.51 -6.36 -2.59
N ASN A 15 4.22 -6.61 -1.49
CA ASN A 15 5.49 -7.34 -1.51
C ASN A 15 5.35 -8.82 -1.92
N LYS A 16 4.16 -9.41 -1.73
CA LYS A 16 3.84 -10.80 -2.12
C LYS A 16 3.31 -10.92 -3.54
N SER A 17 3.15 -9.81 -4.26
CA SER A 17 2.63 -9.84 -5.62
C SER A 17 3.56 -10.64 -6.55
N ASP A 18 3.00 -11.62 -7.27
CA ASP A 18 3.76 -12.46 -8.22
C ASP A 18 4.07 -11.73 -9.54
N THR A 19 3.48 -10.55 -9.74
CA THR A 19 3.68 -9.71 -10.92
C THR A 19 4.88 -8.78 -10.75
N SER A 20 5.69 -8.63 -11.80
CA SER A 20 6.87 -7.76 -11.80
C SER A 20 6.54 -6.26 -11.64
N THR A 21 5.29 -5.87 -11.90
CA THR A 21 4.79 -4.50 -11.76
C THR A 21 3.94 -4.31 -10.49
N GLY A 22 3.85 -5.31 -9.62
CA GLY A 22 2.97 -5.27 -8.45
C GLY A 22 1.49 -5.50 -8.77
N PRO A 23 0.60 -5.42 -7.76
CA PRO A 23 -0.79 -5.82 -7.89
C PRO A 23 -1.56 -4.91 -8.85
N THR A 24 -2.50 -5.51 -9.57
CA THR A 24 -3.43 -4.80 -10.44
C THR A 24 -4.41 -3.95 -9.62
N GLU A 25 -5.07 -2.98 -10.26
CA GLU A 25 -6.06 -2.13 -9.60
C GLU A 25 -7.20 -2.94 -8.98
N LYS A 26 -7.64 -4.00 -9.67
CA LYS A 26 -8.68 -4.89 -9.17
C LYS A 26 -8.24 -5.61 -7.90
N GLU A 27 -7.01 -6.11 -7.85
CA GLU A 27 -6.48 -6.81 -6.68
C GLU A 27 -6.30 -5.86 -5.49
N ALA A 28 -5.76 -4.66 -5.71
CA ALA A 28 -5.61 -3.65 -4.66
C ALA A 28 -6.97 -3.23 -4.06
N ILE A 29 -7.97 -3.00 -4.91
CA ILE A 29 -9.33 -2.65 -4.45
C ILE A 29 -9.99 -3.82 -3.71
N ASN A 30 -9.87 -5.04 -4.22
CA ASN A 30 -10.43 -6.22 -3.57
C ASN A 30 -9.78 -6.46 -2.20
N PHE A 31 -8.46 -6.30 -2.10
CA PHE A 31 -7.75 -6.40 -0.84
C PHE A 31 -8.24 -5.34 0.16
N ALA A 32 -8.34 -4.07 -0.24
CA ALA A 32 -8.84 -3.00 0.61
C ALA A 32 -10.27 -3.25 1.11
N ALA A 33 -11.13 -3.78 0.24
CA ALA A 33 -12.51 -4.13 0.59
C ALA A 33 -12.59 -5.18 1.72
N CYS A 34 -11.65 -6.14 1.79
CA CYS A 34 -11.58 -7.12 2.88
C CYS A 34 -11.33 -6.48 4.26
N TYR A 35 -10.81 -5.25 4.30
CA TYR A 35 -10.55 -4.48 5.51
C TYR A 35 -11.56 -3.33 5.71
N ASN A 36 -12.66 -3.31 4.93
CA ASN A 36 -13.62 -2.21 4.90
C ASN A 36 -13.01 -0.84 4.53
N ILE A 37 -11.88 -0.84 3.81
CA ILE A 37 -11.25 0.38 3.32
C ILE A 37 -11.90 0.78 1.99
N SER A 38 -12.46 1.98 1.93
CA SER A 38 -13.07 2.49 0.71
C SER A 38 -12.02 2.80 -0.35
N ARG A 39 -12.45 2.84 -1.62
CA ARG A 39 -11.60 3.27 -2.75
C ARG A 39 -10.94 4.64 -2.52
N ARG A 40 -11.65 5.54 -1.84
CA ARG A 40 -11.13 6.88 -1.52
C ARG A 40 -10.03 6.83 -0.47
N GLU A 41 -10.23 6.04 0.58
CA GLU A 41 -9.22 5.84 1.63
C GLU A 41 -7.98 5.14 1.08
N LEU A 42 -8.16 4.11 0.26
CA LEU A 42 -7.07 3.42 -0.42
C LEU A 42 -6.21 4.40 -1.24
N GLY A 43 -6.84 5.29 -2.02
CA GLY A 43 -6.11 6.29 -2.80
C GLY A 43 -5.35 7.31 -1.96
N TYR A 44 -5.89 7.71 -0.82
CA TYR A 44 -5.13 8.54 0.14
C TYR A 44 -3.95 7.78 0.72
N ILE A 45 -4.12 6.51 1.10
CA ILE A 45 -3.07 5.66 1.65
C ILE A 45 -1.95 5.45 0.61
N GLU A 46 -2.28 5.10 -0.63
CA GLU A 46 -1.31 4.96 -1.71
C GLU A 46 -0.58 6.29 -1.99
N THR A 47 -1.28 7.42 -1.93
CA THR A 47 -0.63 8.74 -2.08
C THR A 47 0.42 8.96 -0.99
N LEU A 48 0.10 8.66 0.26
CA LEU A 48 1.04 8.80 1.38
C LEU A 48 2.21 7.83 1.30
N LEU A 49 1.96 6.58 0.88
CA LEU A 49 3.02 5.59 0.67
C LEU A 49 3.96 6.00 -0.46
N PHE A 50 3.43 6.59 -1.53
CA PHE A 50 4.25 7.13 -2.61
C PHE A 50 5.08 8.34 -2.15
N GLU A 51 4.47 9.27 -1.42
CA GLU A 51 5.16 10.44 -0.87
C GLU A 51 6.25 10.07 0.16
N ALA A 52 6.10 8.93 0.84
CA ALA A 52 7.11 8.34 1.71
C ALA A 52 8.18 7.53 0.98
N ASP A 53 8.16 7.48 -0.37
CA ASP A 53 9.04 6.65 -1.20
C ASP A 53 8.96 5.15 -0.86
N PHE A 54 7.79 4.64 -0.46
CA PHE A 54 7.62 3.22 -0.12
C PHE A 54 7.09 2.38 -1.30
N ILE A 55 6.36 3.00 -2.22
CA ILE A 55 5.81 2.36 -3.42
C ILE A 55 6.21 3.14 -4.68
N THR A 56 6.23 2.46 -5.83
CA THR A 56 6.76 3.06 -7.06
C THR A 56 5.74 3.88 -7.86
N HIS A 57 4.45 3.70 -7.66
CA HIS A 57 3.41 4.38 -8.45
C HIS A 57 2.50 5.24 -7.57
N LYS A 58 2.20 6.43 -8.10
CA LYS A 58 1.26 7.37 -7.48
C LYS A 58 -0.14 7.19 -8.09
N PRO A 59 -1.20 7.07 -7.27
CA PRO A 59 -2.57 7.06 -7.79
C PRO A 59 -2.95 8.44 -8.34
N ILE A 60 -3.87 8.48 -9.29
CA ILE A 60 -4.34 9.73 -9.90
C ILE A 60 -5.65 10.16 -9.22
N CYS A 61 -5.75 11.42 -8.83
CA CYS A 61 -7.00 11.99 -8.30
C CYS A 61 -7.64 12.94 -9.33
N VAL A 62 -8.79 12.57 -9.88
CA VAL A 62 -9.59 13.39 -10.81
C VAL A 62 -10.94 13.69 -10.17
N GLU A 63 -11.33 14.96 -10.08
CA GLU A 63 -12.64 15.37 -9.54
C GLU A 63 -13.01 14.70 -8.20
N LYS A 64 -12.04 14.59 -7.28
CA LYS A 64 -12.17 13.93 -5.95
C LYS A 64 -12.36 12.41 -5.99
N ARG A 65 -12.07 11.76 -7.12
CA ARG A 65 -12.07 10.31 -7.28
C ARG A 65 -10.66 9.82 -7.59
N PHE A 66 -10.24 8.76 -6.90
CA PHE A 66 -8.98 8.11 -7.21
C PHE A 66 -9.17 7.07 -8.32
N VAL A 67 -8.31 7.16 -9.33
CA VAL A 67 -8.22 6.27 -10.48
C VAL A 67 -6.79 5.74 -10.60
N ASN A 68 -6.65 4.58 -11.24
CA ASN A 68 -5.36 3.89 -11.35
C ASN A 68 -4.74 3.60 -9.97
N LEU A 69 -5.51 2.94 -9.11
CA LEU A 69 -5.04 2.46 -7.79
C LEU A 69 -4.14 1.24 -7.98
N THR A 70 -3.00 1.47 -8.63
CA THR A 70 -1.98 0.48 -8.91
C THR A 70 -0.73 0.92 -8.15
N PRO A 71 -0.45 0.37 -6.95
CA PRO A 71 0.63 0.87 -6.12
C PRO A 71 2.03 0.61 -6.73
N GLY A 72 2.12 -0.27 -7.72
CA GLY A 72 3.40 -0.73 -8.23
C GLY A 72 4.05 -1.72 -7.26
N ILE A 73 5.37 -1.70 -7.16
CA ILE A 73 6.13 -2.55 -6.22
C ILE A 73 6.62 -1.74 -5.01
N LEU A 74 7.08 -2.44 -3.98
CA LEU A 74 7.81 -1.78 -2.90
C LEU A 74 9.21 -1.33 -3.36
N THR A 75 9.58 -0.11 -2.99
CA THR A 75 10.95 0.39 -3.11
C THR A 75 11.88 -0.30 -2.10
N ALA A 76 13.18 0.01 -2.14
CA ALA A 76 14.11 -0.43 -1.10
C ALA A 76 13.71 0.11 0.29
N ALA A 77 13.28 1.37 0.39
CA ALA A 77 12.81 1.97 1.64
C ALA A 77 11.54 1.29 2.17
N GLY A 78 10.57 1.01 1.29
CA GLY A 78 9.34 0.29 1.64
C GLY A 78 9.61 -1.15 2.11
N LYS A 79 10.57 -1.85 1.51
CA LYS A 79 10.98 -3.19 1.98
C LYS A 79 11.65 -3.14 3.35
N ASN A 80 12.53 -2.16 3.58
CA ASN A 80 13.21 -2.01 4.86
C ASN A 80 12.24 -1.68 6.00
N SER A 81 11.22 -0.86 5.78
CA SER A 81 10.24 -0.51 6.81
C SER A 81 9.42 -1.72 7.30
N LEU A 82 9.16 -2.71 6.42
CA LEU A 82 8.55 -3.99 6.81
C LEU A 82 9.45 -4.84 7.71
N LEU A 83 10.78 -4.77 7.54
CA LEU A 83 11.75 -5.53 8.34
C LEU A 83 11.96 -4.89 9.71
N THR A 84 12.07 -3.55 9.79
CA THR A 84 12.22 -2.83 11.06
C THR A 84 10.99 -3.04 11.95
N SER A 85 9.80 -3.12 11.36
CA SER A 85 8.55 -3.42 12.09
C SER A 85 8.52 -4.85 12.67
N LYS A 86 9.31 -5.80 12.13
CA LYS A 86 9.45 -7.15 12.70
C LYS A 86 10.43 -7.18 13.86
N MET A 87 11.54 -6.44 13.78
CA MET A 87 12.56 -6.41 14.85
C MET A 87 12.03 -5.80 16.16
N ILE A 88 11.08 -4.88 16.11
CA ILE A 88 10.51 -4.27 17.32
C ILE A 88 9.60 -5.26 18.09
N LEU A 89 9.08 -6.31 17.43
CA LEU A 89 8.20 -7.32 18.06
C LEU A 89 8.94 -8.55 18.60
N GLU A 90 10.26 -8.67 18.40
CA GLU A 90 11.08 -9.76 18.94
C GLU A 90 11.85 -9.35 20.21
N VAL A 91 11.59 -8.14 20.72
CA VAL A 91 12.18 -7.60 21.95
C VAL A 91 11.05 -7.26 22.93
N ASP A 92 10.26 -8.27 23.30
CA ASP A 92 9.41 -8.29 24.51
C ASP A 92 9.36 -9.73 25.06
#